data_AF-A0A7Y2Z7D5-F1
#
_entry.id   AF-A0A7Y2Z7D5-F1
#
_cell.length_a   1.000
_cell.length_b   1.000
_cell.length_c   1.000
_cell.angle_alpha   90.00
_cell.angle_beta   90.00
_cell.angle_gamma   90.00
#
_symmetry.space_group_name_H-M   'P 1'
#
loop_
_entity.id
_entity.type
_entity.pdbx_description
1 polymer ?
#
loop_
_entity_poly.entity_id
_entity_poly.type
_entity_poly.pdbx_seq_one_letter_code
_entity_poly.pdbx_strand_id
1 'polypeptide(L)'
;MRFPGIGNATAASICVFAFNQPHAFIETNIRTVFIHFFFPDQIGVADAEIMDLVEQTVDRDNPRDWYYALMDYGVMLKKTVGNLSRKSSGYRKQSRFEGSDRQLRGRILDLLLQNSRMDASTAAALLAHSEERITALLEGLTAEGLVVEQNGNYRLA
;
A
#
# COMPACT_ATOMS: atom_id res chain seq x y z
N MET A 1 -11.50 -16.07 10.02
CA MET A 1 -12.14 -14.87 9.43
C MET A 1 -11.15 -14.23 8.46
N ARG A 2 -11.63 -13.71 7.33
CA ARG A 2 -10.81 -12.94 6.38
C ARG A 2 -11.39 -11.53 6.31
N PHE A 3 -10.59 -10.52 6.63
CA PHE A 3 -11.03 -9.13 6.58
C PHE A 3 -10.96 -8.61 5.13
N PRO A 4 -12.00 -7.91 4.63
CA PRO A 4 -11.91 -7.18 3.38
C PRO A 4 -10.72 -6.22 3.38
N GLY A 5 -9.97 -6.15 2.28
CA GLY A 5 -8.80 -5.27 2.16
C GLY A 5 -7.51 -5.74 2.84
N ILE A 6 -7.55 -6.81 3.66
CA ILE A 6 -6.35 -7.36 4.32
C ILE A 6 -5.87 -8.62 3.60
N GLY A 7 -4.79 -8.48 2.81
CA GLY A 7 -4.08 -9.60 2.19
C GLY A 7 -3.06 -10.27 3.12
N ASN A 8 -2.45 -11.38 2.68
CA ASN A 8 -1.51 -12.16 3.49
C ASN A 8 -0.32 -11.32 4.01
N ALA A 9 0.29 -10.51 3.15
CA ALA A 9 1.41 -9.65 3.55
C ALA A 9 1.01 -8.63 4.64
N THR A 10 -0.17 -8.02 4.52
CA THR A 10 -0.69 -7.08 5.53
C THR A 10 -1.05 -7.80 6.83
N ALA A 11 -1.66 -8.98 6.76
CA ALA A 11 -1.96 -9.77 7.95
C ALA A 11 -0.67 -10.16 8.70
N ALA A 12 0.34 -10.66 7.97
CA ALA A 12 1.64 -11.00 8.54
C ALA A 12 2.36 -9.79 9.14
N SER A 13 2.32 -8.63 8.48
CA SER A 13 2.91 -7.40 9.04
C SER A 13 2.19 -6.93 10.31
N ILE A 14 0.87 -7.08 10.39
CA ILE A 14 0.11 -6.83 11.64
C ILE A 14 0.58 -7.78 12.74
N CYS A 15 0.70 -9.09 12.46
CA CYS A 15 1.19 -10.07 13.43
C CYS A 15 2.59 -9.71 13.96
N VAL A 16 3.50 -9.29 13.06
CA VAL A 16 4.85 -8.84 13.42
C VAL A 16 4.80 -7.57 14.26
N PHE A 17 4.21 -6.49 13.74
CA PHE A 17 4.36 -5.18 14.37
C PHE A 17 3.48 -5.03 15.61
N ALA A 18 2.22 -5.44 15.56
CA ALA A 18 1.31 -5.28 16.70
C ALA A 18 1.57 -6.34 17.78
N PHE A 19 1.83 -7.59 17.38
CA PHE A 19 1.85 -8.73 18.31
C PHE A 19 3.23 -9.37 18.51
N ASN A 20 4.29 -8.84 17.86
CA ASN A 20 5.65 -9.38 17.90
C ASN A 20 5.72 -10.87 17.55
N GLN A 21 4.91 -11.32 16.58
CA GLN A 21 4.91 -12.71 16.13
C GLN A 21 5.75 -12.89 14.85
N PRO A 22 6.58 -13.94 14.75
CA PRO A 22 7.57 -14.09 13.69
C PRO A 22 6.95 -14.62 12.39
N HIS A 23 6.21 -13.76 11.69
CA HIS A 23 5.65 -14.05 10.38
C HIS A 23 6.50 -13.44 9.28
N ALA A 24 6.67 -14.18 8.19
CA ALA A 24 7.34 -13.69 6.99
C ALA A 24 6.42 -12.78 6.18
N PHE A 25 6.93 -11.63 5.77
CA PHE A 25 6.30 -10.79 4.77
C PHE A 25 7.33 -9.95 4.04
N ILE A 26 6.95 -9.47 2.85
CA ILE A 26 7.80 -8.61 2.03
C ILE A 26 7.08 -7.32 1.70
N GLU A 27 7.79 -6.21 1.89
CA GLU A 27 7.45 -4.94 1.26
C GLU A 27 8.65 -4.40 0.47
N THR A 28 8.55 -3.19 -0.08
CA THR A 28 9.55 -2.63 -0.99
C THR A 28 10.95 -2.40 -0.38
N ASN A 29 11.09 -2.03 0.89
CA ASN A 29 12.39 -1.84 1.57
C ASN A 29 13.03 -3.20 1.87
N ILE A 30 12.30 -4.13 2.49
CA ILE A 30 12.72 -5.52 2.72
C ILE A 30 13.17 -6.14 1.40
N ARG A 31 12.36 -6.01 0.33
CA ARG A 31 12.71 -6.49 -1.00
C ARG A 31 14.04 -5.90 -1.50
N THR A 32 14.29 -4.62 -1.23
CA THR A 32 15.56 -3.97 -1.61
C THR A 32 16.75 -4.58 -0.88
N VAL A 33 16.61 -4.88 0.42
CA VAL A 33 17.68 -5.52 1.22
C VAL A 33 18.03 -6.89 0.69
N PHE A 34 17.02 -7.75 0.46
CA PHE A 34 17.28 -9.12 0.01
C PHE A 34 17.84 -9.16 -1.41
N ILE A 35 17.33 -8.33 -2.33
CA ILE A 35 17.91 -8.21 -3.67
C ILE A 35 19.35 -7.72 -3.62
N HIS A 36 19.68 -6.77 -2.74
CA HIS A 36 21.03 -6.26 -2.59
C HIS A 36 22.05 -7.34 -2.21
N PHE A 37 21.73 -8.18 -1.23
CA PHE A 37 22.67 -9.15 -0.68
C PHE A 37 22.65 -10.51 -1.40
N PHE A 38 21.48 -10.99 -1.80
CA PHE A 38 21.33 -12.36 -2.30
C PHE A 38 21.17 -12.45 -3.82
N PHE A 39 20.83 -11.34 -4.48
CA PHE A 39 20.56 -11.30 -5.92
C PHE A 39 21.27 -10.13 -6.63
N PRO A 40 22.58 -9.89 -6.39
CA PRO A 40 23.27 -8.70 -6.90
C PRO A 40 23.21 -8.58 -8.44
N ASP A 41 23.28 -9.71 -9.14
CA ASP A 41 23.36 -9.77 -10.61
C ASP A 41 22.08 -10.26 -11.30
N GLN A 42 21.00 -10.51 -10.56
CA GLN A 42 19.75 -11.04 -11.11
C GLN A 42 18.72 -9.93 -11.39
N ILE A 43 17.95 -10.10 -12.47
CA ILE A 43 16.78 -9.29 -12.82
C ILE A 43 15.59 -10.25 -12.94
N GLY A 44 14.39 -9.77 -12.60
CA GLY A 44 13.19 -10.59 -12.60
C GLY A 44 13.09 -11.52 -11.39
N VAL A 45 13.70 -11.16 -10.27
CA VAL A 45 13.64 -11.94 -9.02
C VAL A 45 12.19 -12.10 -8.59
N ALA A 46 11.74 -13.34 -8.42
CA ALA A 46 10.38 -13.65 -8.00
C ALA A 46 10.19 -13.35 -6.51
N ASP A 47 9.00 -12.88 -6.15
CA ASP A 47 8.65 -12.63 -4.75
C ASP A 47 8.73 -13.92 -3.90
N ALA A 48 8.54 -15.10 -4.51
CA ALA A 48 8.74 -16.41 -3.85
C ALA A 48 10.20 -16.65 -3.43
N GLU A 49 11.17 -16.39 -4.32
CA GLU A 49 12.60 -16.54 -4.02
C GLU A 49 13.04 -15.65 -2.84
N ILE A 50 12.46 -14.44 -2.76
CA ILE A 50 12.73 -13.52 -1.66
C ILE A 50 12.01 -13.99 -0.38
N MET A 51 10.77 -14.46 -0.49
CA MET A 51 10.00 -14.95 0.66
C MET A 51 10.69 -16.14 1.33
N ASP A 52 11.23 -17.08 0.57
CA ASP A 52 11.96 -18.24 1.09
C ASP A 52 13.14 -17.81 1.98
N LEU A 53 13.88 -16.76 1.58
CA LEU A 53 14.99 -16.22 2.35
C LEU A 53 14.51 -15.45 3.59
N VAL A 54 13.40 -14.70 3.48
CA VAL A 54 12.80 -13.97 4.61
C VAL A 54 12.31 -14.95 5.68
N GLU A 55 11.66 -16.04 5.29
CA GLU A 55 11.23 -17.10 6.21
C GLU A 55 12.39 -17.74 6.96
N GLN A 56 13.53 -17.93 6.28
CA GLN A 56 14.73 -18.52 6.88
C GLN A 56 15.49 -17.56 7.82
N THR A 57 15.34 -16.25 7.62
CA THR A 57 16.16 -15.23 8.31
C THR A 57 15.40 -14.42 9.34
N VAL A 58 14.07 -14.54 9.42
CA VAL A 58 13.28 -13.83 10.43
C VAL A 58 13.77 -14.17 11.83
N ASP A 59 14.08 -13.14 12.63
CA ASP A 59 14.35 -13.31 14.05
C ASP A 59 13.07 -13.80 14.73
N ARG A 60 13.14 -15.00 15.30
CA ARG A 60 11.97 -15.65 15.92
C ARG A 60 11.68 -15.12 17.32
N ASP A 61 12.66 -14.49 17.96
CA ASP A 61 12.56 -13.94 19.31
C ASP A 61 12.17 -12.45 19.25
N ASN A 62 12.77 -11.69 18.32
CA ASN A 62 12.56 -10.25 18.16
C ASN A 62 12.16 -9.84 16.73
N PRO A 63 11.08 -10.41 16.16
CA PRO A 63 10.72 -10.16 14.76
C PRO A 63 10.42 -8.68 14.48
N ARG A 64 9.81 -7.95 15.42
CA ARG A 64 9.50 -6.54 15.24
C ARG A 64 10.76 -5.71 14.98
N ASP A 65 11.76 -5.86 15.84
CA ASP A 65 13.01 -5.09 15.76
C ASP A 65 13.82 -5.50 14.52
N TRP A 66 13.81 -6.79 14.18
CA TRP A 66 14.38 -7.30 12.94
C TRP A 66 13.78 -6.60 11.70
N TYR A 67 12.46 -6.52 11.61
CA TYR A 67 11.82 -5.87 10.47
C TYR A 67 11.98 -4.35 10.47
N TYR A 68 12.04 -3.68 11.64
CA TYR A 68 12.42 -2.26 11.71
C TYR A 68 13.83 -2.03 11.15
N ALA A 69 14.80 -2.83 11.57
CA ALA A 69 16.17 -2.74 11.07
C ALA A 69 16.24 -2.95 9.55
N LEU A 70 15.54 -3.96 9.02
CA LEU A 70 15.47 -4.21 7.57
C LEU A 70 14.83 -3.05 6.81
N MET A 71 13.77 -2.44 7.34
CA MET A 71 13.11 -1.31 6.70
C MET A 71 14.01 -0.07 6.68
N ASP A 72 14.66 0.26 7.78
CA ASP A 72 15.59 1.39 7.89
C ASP A 72 16.80 1.18 6.96
N TYR A 73 17.37 -0.02 6.96
CA TYR A 73 18.47 -0.37 6.08
C TYR A 73 18.06 -0.33 4.60
N GLY A 74 16.87 -0.82 4.27
CA GLY A 74 16.33 -0.74 2.91
C GLY A 74 16.12 0.69 2.43
N VAL A 75 15.68 1.61 3.29
CA VAL A 75 15.61 3.05 2.98
C VAL A 75 17.01 3.62 2.73
N MET A 76 17.98 3.26 3.55
CA MET A 76 19.38 3.67 3.36
C MET A 76 19.90 3.18 2.00
N LEU A 77 19.73 1.90 1.66
CA LEU A 77 20.14 1.33 0.37
C LEU A 77 19.49 2.05 -0.81
N LYS A 78 18.18 2.37 -0.73
CA LYS A 78 17.50 3.11 -1.80
C LYS A 78 18.14 4.47 -2.08
N LYS A 79 18.74 5.12 -1.06
CA LYS A 79 19.45 6.39 -1.20
C LYS A 79 20.88 6.22 -1.72
N THR A 80 21.56 5.13 -1.38
CA THR A 80 22.98 4.94 -1.69
C THR A 80 23.24 4.18 -2.99
N VAL A 81 22.49 3.09 -3.23
CA VAL A 81 22.66 2.21 -4.41
C VAL A 81 21.44 2.22 -5.34
N GLY A 82 20.37 2.91 -4.95
CA GLY A 82 19.14 3.05 -5.73
C GLY A 82 18.07 2.01 -5.39
N ASN A 83 16.89 2.14 -6.00
CA ASN A 83 15.76 1.27 -5.69
C ASN A 83 15.86 -0.10 -6.40
N LEU A 84 16.51 -1.06 -5.75
CA LEU A 84 16.68 -2.42 -6.26
C LEU A 84 15.38 -3.23 -6.27
N SER A 85 14.31 -2.80 -5.60
CA SER A 85 13.00 -3.43 -5.72
C SER A 85 12.48 -3.47 -7.17
N ARG A 86 13.05 -2.64 -8.06
CA ARG A 86 12.79 -2.63 -9.51
C ARG A 86 13.24 -3.90 -10.24
N LYS A 87 14.16 -4.67 -9.65
CA LYS A 87 14.62 -5.96 -10.19
C LYS A 87 13.64 -7.10 -9.92
N SER A 88 12.57 -6.86 -9.15
CA SER A 88 11.50 -7.85 -8.93
C SER A 88 10.66 -8.07 -10.17
N SER A 89 10.28 -9.32 -10.44
CA SER A 89 9.36 -9.64 -11.54
C SER A 89 7.98 -8.99 -11.39
N GLY A 90 7.52 -8.80 -10.15
CA GLY A 90 6.25 -8.16 -9.82
C GLY A 90 6.28 -6.63 -9.80
N TYR A 91 7.42 -6.00 -10.11
CA TYR A 91 7.55 -4.56 -9.98
C TYR A 91 6.63 -3.81 -10.96
N ARG A 92 5.67 -3.06 -10.43
CA ARG A 92 4.90 -2.07 -11.19
C ARG A 92 5.35 -0.68 -10.80
N LYS A 93 5.75 0.11 -11.80
CA LYS A 93 6.05 1.53 -11.60
C LYS A 93 4.76 2.25 -11.20
N GLN A 94 4.70 2.68 -9.96
CA GLN A 94 3.59 3.48 -9.47
C GLN A 94 3.54 4.82 -10.22
N SER A 95 2.36 5.22 -10.66
CA SER A 95 2.14 6.54 -11.26
C SER A 95 2.49 7.67 -10.29
N ARG A 96 2.81 8.85 -10.82
CA ARG A 96 3.01 10.06 -9.99
C ARG A 96 1.78 10.26 -9.11
N PHE A 97 1.99 10.68 -7.87
CA PHE A 97 0.88 10.94 -6.96
C PHE A 97 0.04 12.13 -7.45
N GLU A 98 0.70 13.21 -7.85
CA GLU A 98 0.05 14.39 -8.42
C GLU A 98 -0.76 14.03 -9.68
N GLY A 99 -2.03 14.42 -9.69
CA GLY A 99 -3.01 14.14 -10.73
C GLY A 99 -3.60 12.72 -10.72
N SER A 100 -3.16 11.84 -9.81
CA SER A 100 -3.61 10.45 -9.76
C SER A 100 -4.96 10.27 -9.07
N ASP A 101 -5.64 9.16 -9.39
CA ASP A 101 -6.88 8.77 -8.71
C ASP A 101 -6.68 8.56 -7.20
N ARG A 102 -5.47 8.15 -6.77
CA ARG A 102 -5.15 8.03 -5.33
C ARG A 102 -5.19 9.37 -4.62
N GLN A 103 -4.67 10.42 -5.25
CA GLN A 103 -4.75 11.78 -4.72
C GLN A 103 -6.20 12.27 -4.71
N LEU A 104 -6.92 12.07 -5.81
CA LEU A 104 -8.29 12.56 -5.94
C LEU A 104 -9.25 11.88 -4.96
N ARG A 105 -9.10 10.57 -4.73
CA ARG A 105 -9.86 9.84 -3.70
C ARG A 105 -9.61 10.40 -2.30
N GLY A 106 -8.36 10.72 -1.95
CA GLY A 106 -8.04 11.37 -0.68
C GLY A 106 -8.78 12.70 -0.53
N ARG A 107 -8.77 13.54 -1.57
CA ARG A 107 -9.51 14.82 -1.57
C ARG A 107 -11.03 14.64 -1.47
N ILE A 108 -11.59 13.60 -2.08
CA ILE A 108 -13.02 13.25 -1.93
C ILE A 108 -13.32 12.90 -0.47
N LEU A 109 -12.50 12.05 0.16
CA LEU A 109 -12.66 11.70 1.57
C LEU A 109 -12.53 12.93 2.48
N ASP A 110 -11.57 13.81 2.21
CA ASP A 110 -11.42 15.09 2.94
C ASP A 110 -12.65 15.98 2.80
N LEU A 111 -13.23 16.07 1.60
CA LEU A 111 -14.48 16.82 1.39
C LEU A 111 -15.65 16.22 2.16
N LEU A 112 -15.77 14.88 2.21
CA LEU A 112 -16.81 14.20 2.98
C LEU A 112 -16.57 14.25 4.50
N LEU A 113 -15.32 14.41 4.94
CA LEU A 113 -15.00 14.70 6.35
C LEU A 113 -15.45 16.11 6.74
N GLN A 114 -15.28 17.09 5.85
CA GLN A 114 -15.67 18.48 6.07
C GLN A 114 -17.18 18.72 5.88
N ASN A 115 -17.81 17.95 5.00
CA ASN A 115 -19.21 18.06 4.63
C ASN A 115 -19.88 16.71 4.90
N SER A 116 -20.81 16.64 5.86
CA SER A 116 -21.41 15.37 6.30
C SER A 116 -22.13 14.57 5.20
N ARG A 117 -22.48 15.22 4.08
CA ARG A 117 -23.04 14.59 2.88
C ARG A 117 -22.79 15.47 1.65
N MET A 118 -22.58 14.86 0.48
CA MET A 118 -22.36 15.57 -0.79
C MET A 118 -22.75 14.71 -1.98
N ASP A 119 -23.35 15.29 -3.02
CA ASP A 119 -23.58 14.60 -4.30
C ASP A 119 -22.34 14.65 -5.22
N ALA A 120 -22.33 13.82 -6.27
CA ALA A 120 -21.18 13.72 -7.17
C ALA A 120 -20.91 15.02 -7.95
N SER A 121 -21.96 15.75 -8.34
CA SER A 121 -21.86 17.00 -9.09
C SER A 121 -21.25 18.13 -8.25
N THR A 122 -21.62 18.24 -6.96
CA THR A 122 -21.01 19.19 -6.01
C THR A 122 -19.54 18.83 -5.77
N ALA A 123 -19.22 17.55 -5.58
CA ALA A 123 -17.84 17.09 -5.41
C ALA A 123 -16.99 17.41 -6.65
N ALA A 124 -17.53 17.19 -7.85
CA ALA A 124 -16.89 17.52 -9.12
C ALA A 124 -16.59 19.02 -9.26
N ALA A 125 -17.56 19.87 -8.92
CA ALA A 125 -17.38 21.32 -8.93
C ALA A 125 -16.29 21.79 -7.94
N LEU A 126 -16.31 21.30 -6.70
CA LEU A 126 -15.33 21.67 -5.66
C LEU A 126 -13.91 21.17 -5.97
N LEU A 127 -13.80 20.01 -6.63
CA LEU A 127 -12.51 19.42 -6.98
C LEU A 127 -11.99 19.88 -8.34
N ALA A 128 -12.78 20.65 -9.10
CA ALA A 128 -12.50 21.08 -10.47
C ALA A 128 -12.18 19.90 -11.42
N HIS A 129 -13.00 18.85 -11.34
CA HIS A 129 -12.88 17.64 -12.17
C HIS A 129 -14.22 17.28 -12.82
N SER A 130 -14.20 16.39 -13.80
CA SER A 130 -15.43 15.96 -14.46
C SER A 130 -16.29 15.09 -13.53
N GLU A 131 -17.60 15.23 -13.66
CA GLU A 131 -18.56 14.48 -12.86
C GLU A 131 -18.40 12.97 -13.07
N GLU A 132 -18.17 12.53 -14.32
CA GLU A 132 -17.99 11.10 -14.64
C GLU A 132 -16.80 10.49 -13.89
N ARG A 133 -15.69 11.24 -13.78
CA ARG A 133 -14.50 10.77 -13.07
C ARG A 133 -14.76 10.68 -11.57
N ILE A 134 -15.45 11.67 -11.00
CA ILE A 134 -15.74 11.71 -9.57
C ILE A 134 -16.74 10.61 -9.20
N THR A 135 -17.78 10.40 -10.00
CA THR A 135 -18.75 9.32 -9.82
C THR A 135 -18.04 7.96 -9.83
N ALA A 136 -17.18 7.68 -10.83
CA ALA A 136 -16.43 6.42 -10.87
C ALA A 136 -15.55 6.20 -9.62
N LEU A 137 -14.96 7.27 -9.07
CA LEU A 137 -14.16 7.18 -7.84
C LEU A 137 -15.02 6.97 -6.59
N LEU A 138 -16.18 7.61 -6.49
CA LEU A 138 -17.15 7.43 -5.41
C LEU A 138 -17.75 6.03 -5.42
N GLU A 139 -18.06 5.48 -6.59
CA GLU A 139 -18.48 4.08 -6.77
C GLU A 139 -17.39 3.12 -6.28
N GLY A 140 -16.13 3.35 -6.64
CA GLY A 140 -15.01 2.57 -6.14
C GLY A 140 -14.84 2.66 -4.61
N LEU A 141 -14.97 3.86 -4.04
CA LEU A 141 -14.93 4.06 -2.58
C LEU A 141 -16.11 3.38 -1.87
N THR A 142 -17.27 3.34 -2.52
CA THR A 142 -18.46 2.63 -2.02
C THR A 142 -18.26 1.12 -2.03
N ALA A 143 -17.70 0.57 -3.13
CA ALA A 143 -17.36 -0.84 -3.24
C ALA A 143 -16.32 -1.29 -2.20
N GLU A 144 -15.44 -0.39 -1.78
CA GLU A 144 -14.46 -0.62 -0.71
C GLU A 144 -15.03 -0.44 0.71
N GLY A 145 -16.28 0.04 0.83
CA GLY A 145 -16.94 0.28 2.12
C GLY A 145 -16.44 1.51 2.87
N LEU A 146 -15.79 2.46 2.19
CA LEU A 146 -15.32 3.71 2.78
C LEU A 146 -16.36 4.83 2.73
N VAL A 147 -17.26 4.75 1.75
CA VAL A 147 -18.32 5.73 1.48
C VAL A 147 -19.64 4.97 1.30
N VAL A 148 -20.77 5.60 1.65
CA VAL A 148 -22.12 5.07 1.46
C VAL A 148 -22.96 6.09 0.70
N GLU A 149 -23.67 5.63 -0.32
CA GLU A 149 -24.66 6.41 -1.06
C GLU A 149 -26.04 6.32 -0.39
N GLN A 150 -26.68 7.47 -0.18
CA GLN A 150 -28.03 7.61 0.35
C GLN A 150 -28.77 8.72 -0.40
N ASN A 151 -29.84 8.38 -1.12
CA ASN A 151 -30.68 9.33 -1.85
C ASN A 151 -29.87 10.27 -2.77
N GLY A 152 -28.93 9.72 -3.56
CA GLY A 152 -28.08 10.48 -4.48
C GLY A 152 -26.97 11.32 -3.82
N ASN A 153 -26.81 11.22 -2.49
CA ASN A 153 -25.71 11.85 -1.75
C ASN A 153 -24.77 10.78 -1.20
N TYR A 154 -23.49 11.10 -1.11
CA TYR A 154 -22.45 10.28 -0.52
C TYR A 154 -22.08 10.81 0.86
N ARG A 155 -21.78 9.91 1.79
CA ARG A 155 -21.19 10.20 3.10
C ARG A 155 -20.16 9.14 3.46
N LEU A 156 -19.29 9.42 4.43
CA LEU A 156 -18.43 8.38 5.00
C LEU A 156 -19.29 7.29 5.66
N ALA A 157 -18.84 6.04 5.55
CA ALA A 157 -19.56 4.86 6.03
C ALA A 157 -19.84 4.93 7.54
#